data_AF-A0A8D9BDM2-F1
#
_entry.id   AF-A0A8D9BDM2-F1
#
_cell.length_a   1.000
_cell.length_b   1.000
_cell.length_c   1.000
_cell.angle_alpha   90.00
_cell.angle_beta   90.00
_cell.angle_gamma   90.00
#
_symmetry.space_group_name_H-M   'P 1'
#
loop_
_entity.id
_entity.type
_entity.pdbx_description
1 polymer ?
#
loop_
_entity_poly.entity_id
_entity_poly.type
_entity_poly.pdbx_seq_one_letter_code
_entity_poly.pdbx_strand_id
1 'polypeptide(L)'
;MYRVNNNNLLEVHSDLINSITNLTKIQAELINQNKESLFVTGVCWEGKTSALVLLEKQGYPVVSGDFAEYCSVVPEFKEKHTDPRLTEEYLLFTTSKIKPGFIHDRFPGDSFIYGHIWDVMYNKKSLQTSLEEFERSCKRTMIPYIQSQKLNILIIVPAYLDALVERMKKRNAIYDDYGEPYASVQNVFYRKFCEVCNVEFAQVDDPSLVPGLKIQLKSGTYGMLVSRFKLLKMNIIVFPGIIDSDYRGSIKVFFRNDNQTAIKLEKGKYCVQLIIQPYASTAAIRQVAADSMLSHTVRGSGGFGSTDVNR
;
A
#
# COMPACT_ATOMS: atom_id res chain seq x y z
N MET A 1 -25.15 -3.83 -2.01
CA MET A 1 -24.50 -3.26 -3.22
C MET A 1 -23.60 -2.13 -2.78
N TYR A 2 -22.34 -2.06 -3.24
CA TYR A 2 -21.43 -0.98 -2.85
C TYR A 2 -21.33 0.09 -3.94
N ARG A 3 -21.42 1.36 -3.52
CA ARG A 3 -21.36 2.56 -4.36
C ARG A 3 -20.03 3.26 -4.13
N VAL A 4 -19.36 3.73 -5.18
CA VAL A 4 -18.15 4.55 -5.05
C VAL A 4 -18.49 5.82 -4.26
N ASN A 5 -18.08 5.87 -3.00
CA ASN A 5 -18.48 6.86 -2.01
C ASN A 5 -17.26 7.62 -1.48
N ASN A 6 -16.67 8.51 -2.30
CA ASN A 6 -15.83 9.63 -1.87
C ASN A 6 -15.68 10.65 -3.02
N ASN A 7 -15.23 11.88 -2.74
CA ASN A 7 -14.91 12.90 -3.76
C ASN A 7 -13.68 12.57 -4.61
N ASN A 8 -13.11 11.38 -4.44
CA ASN A 8 -11.93 10.93 -5.15
C ASN A 8 -12.35 10.03 -6.31
N LEU A 9 -11.81 10.34 -7.49
CA LEU A 9 -11.79 9.46 -8.64
C LEU A 9 -11.05 8.19 -8.23
N LEU A 10 -11.67 7.02 -8.41
CA LEU A 10 -11.00 5.75 -8.15
C LEU A 10 -10.39 5.27 -9.46
N GLU A 11 -9.06 5.33 -9.54
CA GLU A 11 -8.32 4.83 -10.68
C GLU A 11 -7.92 3.38 -10.41
N VAL A 12 -8.49 2.50 -11.21
CA VAL A 12 -8.25 1.06 -11.11
C VAL A 12 -6.91 0.79 -11.77
N HIS A 13 -5.84 0.86 -10.99
CA HIS A 13 -4.49 0.53 -11.44
C HIS A 13 -4.26 -0.99 -11.38
N SER A 14 -3.25 -1.49 -12.11
CA SER A 14 -2.67 -2.82 -11.85
C SER A 14 -2.23 -2.93 -10.38
N ASP A 15 -1.94 -4.15 -9.88
CA ASP A 15 -1.39 -4.39 -8.54
C ASP A 15 -0.50 -3.22 -8.07
N LEU A 16 -0.73 -2.73 -6.85
CA LEU A 16 -0.04 -1.60 -6.22
C LEU A 16 1.46 -1.60 -6.53
N ILE A 17 2.09 -2.76 -6.43
CA ILE A 17 3.52 -2.96 -6.66
C ILE A 17 3.88 -2.64 -8.12
N ASN A 18 3.13 -3.17 -9.10
CA ASN A 18 3.38 -2.92 -10.52
C ASN A 18 3.18 -1.45 -10.88
N SER A 19 2.20 -0.80 -10.26
CA SER A 19 1.90 0.61 -10.50
C SER A 19 3.02 1.51 -9.97
N ILE A 20 3.50 1.28 -8.75
CA ILE A 20 4.68 1.98 -8.21
C ILE A 20 5.91 1.68 -9.07
N THR A 21 6.11 0.43 -9.49
CA THR A 21 7.25 0.01 -10.32
C THR A 21 7.26 0.75 -11.66
N ASN A 22 6.13 0.78 -12.37
CA ASN A 22 6.01 1.45 -13.67
C ASN A 22 6.21 2.97 -13.55
N LEU A 23 5.61 3.61 -12.55
CA LEU A 23 5.79 5.05 -12.31
C LEU A 23 7.25 5.38 -11.99
N THR A 24 7.87 4.61 -11.09
CA THR A 24 9.27 4.82 -10.71
C THR A 24 10.19 4.57 -11.90
N LYS A 25 9.89 3.57 -12.75
CA LYS A 25 10.61 3.31 -13.99
C LYS A 25 10.54 4.50 -14.95
N ILE A 26 9.34 5.02 -15.21
CA ILE A 26 9.15 6.19 -16.08
C ILE A 26 9.97 7.37 -15.55
N GLN A 27 9.88 7.65 -14.24
CA GLN A 27 10.62 8.74 -13.62
C GLN A 27 12.13 8.52 -13.72
N ALA A 28 12.60 7.30 -13.46
CA ALA A 28 14.01 6.95 -13.60
C ALA A 28 14.50 7.14 -15.04
N GLU A 29 13.73 6.72 -16.04
CA GLU A 29 14.07 6.87 -17.46
C GLU A 29 14.14 8.35 -17.90
N LEU A 30 13.25 9.21 -17.40
CA LEU A 30 13.29 10.66 -17.65
C LEU A 30 14.57 11.30 -17.10
N ILE A 31 15.04 10.82 -15.94
CA ILE A 31 16.15 11.41 -15.19
C ILE A 31 17.52 10.83 -15.63
N ASN A 32 17.54 9.60 -16.18
CA ASN A 32 18.77 8.87 -16.52
C ASN A 32 19.62 9.55 -17.62
N GLN A 33 19.03 10.44 -18.42
CA GLN A 33 19.77 11.19 -19.44
C GLN A 33 20.81 12.16 -18.82
N ASN A 34 20.61 12.59 -17.57
CA ASN A 34 21.47 13.55 -16.87
C ASN A 34 22.29 12.94 -15.73
N LYS A 35 22.25 11.61 -15.52
CA LYS A 35 22.85 10.91 -14.35
C LYS A 35 22.41 11.48 -12.99
N GLU A 36 21.23 12.08 -12.94
CA GLU A 36 20.68 12.58 -11.69
C GLU A 36 20.11 11.42 -10.86
N SER A 37 20.16 11.54 -9.53
CA SER A 37 19.60 10.54 -8.63
C SER A 37 18.09 10.77 -8.46
N LEU A 38 17.34 9.68 -8.28
CA LEU A 38 15.91 9.70 -7.95
C LEU A 38 15.71 9.23 -6.51
N PHE A 39 15.03 10.01 -5.69
CA PHE A 39 14.67 9.62 -4.34
C PHE A 39 13.20 9.21 -4.30
N VAL A 40 12.93 7.93 -4.07
CA VAL A 40 11.59 7.37 -3.93
C VAL A 40 11.32 7.19 -2.43
N THR A 41 10.52 8.07 -1.85
CA THR A 41 10.22 8.06 -0.41
C THR A 41 8.71 8.08 -0.14
N GLY A 42 8.28 8.09 1.12
CA GLY A 42 6.88 8.20 1.51
C GLY A 42 6.39 7.08 2.43
N VAL A 43 5.06 6.89 2.46
CA VAL A 43 4.34 6.18 3.52
C VAL A 43 3.89 4.78 3.09
N CYS A 44 4.06 4.41 1.82
CA CYS A 44 3.70 3.08 1.28
C CYS A 44 4.84 2.06 1.37
N TRP A 45 5.34 1.78 2.58
CA TRP A 45 6.54 0.97 2.84
C TRP A 45 6.61 -0.35 2.07
N GLU A 46 5.65 -1.27 2.23
CA GLU A 46 5.69 -2.58 1.54
C GLU A 46 5.59 -2.49 0.02
N GLY A 47 4.72 -1.61 -0.49
CA GLY A 47 4.55 -1.42 -1.93
C GLY A 47 5.80 -0.80 -2.57
N LYS A 48 6.39 0.19 -1.90
CA LYS A 48 7.61 0.87 -2.33
C LYS A 48 8.83 -0.05 -2.30
N THR A 49 9.10 -0.71 -1.18
CA THR A 49 10.25 -1.63 -1.07
C THR A 49 10.13 -2.77 -2.09
N SER A 50 8.94 -3.34 -2.28
CA SER A 50 8.74 -4.41 -3.28
C SER A 50 8.95 -3.90 -4.71
N ALA A 51 8.48 -2.69 -5.03
CA ALA A 51 8.69 -2.08 -6.34
C ALA A 51 10.17 -1.80 -6.62
N LEU A 52 10.91 -1.29 -5.62
CA LEU A 52 12.35 -1.07 -5.72
C LEU A 52 13.13 -2.37 -5.94
N VAL A 53 12.75 -3.45 -5.25
CA VAL A 53 13.33 -4.80 -5.48
C VAL A 53 13.05 -5.30 -6.91
N LEU A 54 11.85 -5.04 -7.46
CA LEU A 54 11.55 -5.39 -8.84
C LEU A 54 12.38 -4.60 -9.84
N LEU A 55 12.58 -3.30 -9.62
CA LEU A 55 13.45 -2.46 -10.45
C LEU A 55 14.90 -2.93 -10.40
N GLU A 56 15.41 -3.28 -9.22
CA GLU A 56 16.75 -3.85 -9.07
C GLU A 56 16.89 -5.16 -9.87
N LYS A 57 15.90 -6.06 -9.79
CA LYS A 57 15.85 -7.29 -10.61
C LYS A 57 15.76 -7.02 -12.12
N GLN A 58 15.24 -5.86 -12.52
CA GLN A 58 15.20 -5.40 -13.91
C GLN A 58 16.50 -4.69 -14.35
N GLY A 59 17.49 -4.58 -13.47
CA GLY A 59 18.81 -4.00 -13.76
C GLY A 59 18.95 -2.51 -13.47
N TYR A 60 17.96 -1.87 -12.83
CA TYR A 60 18.09 -0.48 -12.40
C TYR A 60 19.01 -0.36 -11.18
N PRO A 61 19.85 0.69 -11.08
CA PRO A 61 20.74 0.90 -9.95
C PRO A 61 19.95 1.42 -8.73
N VAL A 62 19.62 0.52 -7.80
CA VAL A 62 18.84 0.83 -6.61
C VAL A 62 19.72 0.82 -5.36
N VAL A 63 19.49 1.77 -4.44
CA VAL A 63 20.00 1.75 -3.08
C VAL A 63 18.83 1.64 -2.11
N SER A 64 18.73 0.47 -1.47
CA SER A 64 17.84 0.22 -0.35
C SER A 64 18.62 -0.05 0.93
N GLY A 65 17.94 0.06 2.06
CA GLY A 65 18.42 -0.26 3.40
C GLY A 65 17.28 -0.01 4.38
N ASP A 66 17.33 -0.46 5.63
CA ASP A 66 16.37 -0.02 6.62
C ASP A 66 17.08 0.68 7.77
N PHE A 67 16.68 1.91 8.06
CA PHE A 67 17.23 2.63 9.22
C PHE A 67 16.84 1.90 10.51
N ALA A 68 15.66 1.27 10.56
CA ALA A 68 15.27 0.44 11.69
C ALA A 68 16.18 -0.78 11.85
N GLU A 69 16.61 -1.40 10.74
CA GLU A 69 17.58 -2.51 10.75
C GLU A 69 18.96 -2.03 11.20
N TYR A 70 19.42 -0.87 10.71
CA TYR A 70 20.66 -0.24 11.19
C TYR A 70 20.62 0.00 12.72
N CYS A 71 19.55 0.59 13.24
CA CYS A 71 19.40 0.80 14.69
C CYS A 71 19.36 -0.53 15.47
N SER A 72 18.86 -1.61 14.88
CA SER A 72 18.76 -2.92 15.57
C SER A 72 20.12 -3.57 15.85
N VAL A 73 21.14 -3.24 15.05
CA VAL A 73 22.50 -3.78 15.17
C VAL A 73 23.46 -2.84 15.90
N VAL A 74 23.06 -1.59 16.16
CA VAL A 74 23.82 -0.59 16.93
C VAL A 74 23.27 -0.54 18.36
N PRO A 75 24.00 -1.05 19.38
CA PRO A 75 23.51 -1.13 20.76
C PRO A 75 22.99 0.18 21.34
N GLU A 76 23.62 1.30 20.97
CA GLU A 76 23.30 2.66 21.40
C GLU A 76 21.91 3.12 20.90
N PHE A 77 21.38 2.52 19.83
CA PHE A 77 20.10 2.87 19.22
C PHE A 77 19.00 1.84 19.46
N LYS A 78 19.17 0.93 20.44
CA LYS A 78 18.12 -0.02 20.83
C LYS A 78 16.85 0.66 21.36
N GLU A 79 16.98 1.81 22.00
CA GLU A 79 15.87 2.68 22.42
C GLU A 79 15.77 3.94 21.54
N LYS A 80 15.96 3.80 20.22
CA LYS A 80 15.98 4.88 19.22
C LYS A 80 14.90 5.96 19.38
N HIS A 81 13.72 5.55 19.83
CA HIS A 81 12.49 6.34 19.96
C HIS A 81 12.52 7.45 21.00
N THR A 82 13.38 7.33 22.01
CA THR A 82 13.57 8.34 23.05
C THR A 82 14.86 9.13 22.86
N ASP A 83 15.70 8.73 21.88
CA ASP A 83 16.99 9.35 21.64
C ASP A 83 16.80 10.70 20.91
N PRO A 84 17.19 11.84 21.51
CA PRO A 84 17.06 13.14 20.87
C PRO A 84 17.91 13.27 19.60
N ARG A 85 18.92 12.39 19.41
CA ARG A 85 19.85 12.41 18.27
C ARG A 85 19.32 11.65 17.06
N LEU A 86 18.14 11.03 17.15
CA LEU A 86 17.65 10.13 16.11
C LEU A 86 17.51 10.83 14.74
N THR A 87 17.18 12.13 14.76
CA THR A 87 17.03 12.93 13.55
C THR A 87 18.38 13.11 12.84
N GLU A 88 19.42 13.46 13.61
CA GLU A 88 20.79 13.62 13.13
C GLU A 88 21.36 12.29 12.62
N GLU A 89 21.14 11.20 13.36
CA GLU A 89 21.59 9.86 12.98
C GLU A 89 20.90 9.36 11.71
N TYR A 90 19.60 9.62 11.56
CA TYR A 90 18.88 9.32 10.32
C TYR A 90 19.46 10.10 9.13
N LEU A 91 19.75 11.39 9.34
CA LEU A 91 20.35 12.24 8.31
C LEU A 91 21.74 11.72 7.90
N LEU A 92 22.60 11.39 8.86
CA LEU A 92 23.93 10.83 8.60
C LEU A 92 23.84 9.48 7.88
N PHE A 93 22.96 8.60 8.35
CA PHE A 93 22.73 7.30 7.72
C PHE A 93 22.29 7.47 6.25
N THR A 94 21.26 8.27 5.99
CA THR A 94 20.72 8.44 4.64
C THR A 94 21.70 9.12 3.70
N THR A 95 22.39 10.16 4.16
CA THR A 95 23.42 10.86 3.36
C THR A 95 24.61 9.97 3.02
N SER A 96 25.05 9.11 3.95
CA SER A 96 26.16 8.17 3.71
C SER A 96 25.88 7.12 2.63
N LYS A 97 24.60 6.88 2.31
CA LYS A 97 24.16 5.88 1.32
C LYS A 97 23.95 6.47 -0.08
N ILE A 98 24.00 7.79 -0.23
CA ILE A 98 23.74 8.44 -1.52
C ILE A 98 24.82 8.05 -2.53
N LYS A 99 24.36 7.60 -3.69
CA LYS A 99 25.15 7.28 -4.87
C LYS A 99 24.59 8.08 -6.05
N PRO A 100 25.40 8.86 -6.77
CA PRO A 100 24.95 9.60 -7.95
C PRO A 100 24.39 8.68 -9.03
N GLY A 101 23.24 9.03 -9.61
CA GLY A 101 22.60 8.25 -10.67
C GLY A 101 21.88 6.98 -10.22
N PHE A 102 21.67 6.81 -8.91
CA PHE A 102 20.92 5.69 -8.34
C PHE A 102 19.50 6.10 -7.93
N ILE A 103 18.61 5.10 -7.83
CA ILE A 103 17.29 5.21 -7.23
C ILE A 103 17.41 4.89 -5.75
N HIS A 104 17.03 5.82 -4.88
CA HIS A 104 17.18 5.71 -3.42
C HIS A 104 15.83 5.52 -2.75
N ASP A 105 15.75 4.55 -1.83
CA ASP A 105 14.55 4.27 -1.04
C ASP A 105 14.24 5.34 0.03
N ARG A 106 15.12 6.33 0.22
CA ARG A 106 14.98 7.41 1.21
C ARG A 106 15.62 8.69 0.72
N PHE A 107 15.03 9.80 1.12
CA PHE A 107 15.53 11.15 0.91
C PHE A 107 16.12 11.68 2.23
N PRO A 108 17.29 12.35 2.25
CA PRO A 108 17.84 12.93 3.49
C PRO A 108 16.88 13.84 4.26
N GLY A 109 16.01 14.58 3.55
CA GLY A 109 15.00 15.41 4.18
C GLY A 109 13.87 14.64 4.85
N ASP A 110 13.80 13.32 4.71
CA ASP A 110 12.88 12.49 5.51
C ASP A 110 13.19 12.64 7.00
N SER A 111 14.45 12.86 7.39
CA SER A 111 14.84 13.15 8.78
C SER A 111 14.06 14.34 9.36
N PHE A 112 13.97 15.42 8.58
CA PHE A 112 13.22 16.62 8.93
C PHE A 112 11.72 16.34 9.07
N ILE A 113 11.13 15.52 8.19
CA ILE A 113 9.73 15.09 8.28
C ILE A 113 9.50 14.26 9.55
N TYR A 114 10.38 13.28 9.83
CA TYR A 114 10.26 12.41 10.99
C TYR A 114 10.39 13.17 12.32
N GLY A 115 11.25 14.19 12.41
CA GLY A 115 11.34 15.02 13.62
C GLY A 115 9.99 15.62 14.02
N HIS A 116 9.25 16.17 13.05
CA HIS A 116 7.91 16.72 13.30
C HIS A 116 6.84 15.65 13.59
N ILE A 117 6.93 14.48 12.95
CA ILE A 117 6.06 13.34 13.26
C ILE A 117 6.27 12.93 14.73
N TRP A 118 7.51 12.78 15.17
CA TRP A 118 7.82 12.36 16.54
C TRP A 118 7.42 13.40 17.58
N ASP A 119 7.57 14.70 17.29
CA ASP A 119 7.05 15.77 18.16
C ASP A 119 5.55 15.61 18.44
N VAL A 120 4.77 15.22 17.43
CA VAL A 120 3.33 14.96 17.58
C VAL A 120 3.08 13.64 18.31
N MET A 121 3.77 12.56 17.92
CA MET A 121 3.58 11.23 18.50
C MET A 121 3.91 11.17 20.00
N TYR A 122 4.89 11.94 20.44
CA TYR A 122 5.27 12.05 21.87
C TYR A 122 4.56 13.18 22.61
N ASN A 123 3.50 13.77 22.03
CA ASN A 123 2.76 14.87 22.61
C ASN A 123 3.62 16.09 23.01
N LYS A 124 4.78 16.27 22.38
CA LYS A 124 5.63 17.46 22.59
C LYS A 124 4.97 18.70 21.99
N LYS A 125 4.24 18.52 20.88
CA LYS A 125 3.48 19.57 20.19
C LYS A 125 2.15 19.04 19.68
N SER A 126 1.17 19.93 19.53
CA SER A 126 -0.06 19.60 18.83
C SER A 126 0.22 19.39 17.32
N LEU A 127 -0.62 18.60 16.65
CA LEU A 127 -0.53 18.40 15.20
C LEU A 127 -0.56 19.73 14.44
N GLN A 128 -1.46 20.64 14.82
CA GLN A 128 -1.60 21.94 14.19
C GLN A 128 -0.35 22.80 14.33
N THR A 129 0.16 22.94 15.57
CA THR A 129 1.38 23.71 15.83
C THR A 129 2.58 23.15 15.07
N SER A 130 2.73 21.81 15.06
CA SER A 130 3.82 21.16 14.35
C SER A 130 3.72 21.35 12.83
N LEU A 131 2.51 21.34 12.25
CA LEU A 131 2.29 21.61 10.82
C LEU A 131 2.63 23.06 10.42
N GLU A 132 2.28 24.05 11.25
CA GLU A 132 2.61 25.46 11.00
C GLU A 132 4.13 25.71 11.03
N GLU A 133 4.83 25.08 11.99
CA GLU A 133 6.29 25.11 12.05
C GLU A 133 6.92 24.37 10.87
N PHE A 134 6.39 23.21 10.53
CA PHE A 134 6.85 22.40 9.40
C PHE A 134 6.75 23.16 8.08
N GLU A 135 5.63 23.84 7.82
CA GLU A 135 5.45 24.66 6.63
C GLU A 135 6.44 25.83 6.57
N ARG A 136 6.64 26.54 7.68
CA ARG A 136 7.64 27.62 7.77
C ARG A 136 9.05 27.11 7.48
N SER A 137 9.43 25.99 8.07
CA SER A 137 10.74 25.36 7.89
C SER A 137 10.93 24.81 6.48
N CYS A 138 9.88 24.24 5.86
CA CYS A 138 9.91 23.81 4.47
C CYS A 138 10.22 24.98 3.53
N LYS A 139 9.51 26.11 3.70
CA LYS A 139 9.72 27.32 2.90
C LYS A 139 11.13 27.91 3.08
N ARG A 140 11.64 27.91 4.32
CA ARG A 140 12.94 28.50 4.64
C ARG A 140 14.13 27.63 4.22
N THR A 141 14.01 26.31 4.34
CA THR A 141 15.15 25.39 4.26
C THR A 141 14.99 24.35 3.17
N MET A 142 13.86 23.65 3.12
CA MET A 142 13.68 22.50 2.21
C MET A 142 13.55 22.94 0.75
N ILE A 143 12.75 23.97 0.47
CA ILE A 143 12.57 24.47 -0.90
C ILE A 143 13.92 24.93 -1.50
N PRO A 144 14.70 25.81 -0.85
CA PRO A 144 16.02 26.19 -1.38
C PRO A 144 16.98 25.01 -1.52
N TYR A 145 16.95 24.05 -0.60
CA TYR A 145 17.80 22.86 -0.68
C TYR A 145 17.46 21.99 -1.89
N ILE A 146 16.19 21.64 -2.07
CA ILE A 146 15.71 20.83 -3.21
C ILE A 146 16.05 21.52 -4.53
N GLN A 147 15.83 22.83 -4.63
CA GLN A 147 16.12 23.61 -5.84
C GLN A 147 17.61 23.71 -6.14
N SER A 148 18.43 24.03 -5.13
CA SER A 148 19.88 24.21 -5.30
C SER A 148 20.60 22.91 -5.66
N GLN A 149 20.16 21.79 -5.08
CA GLN A 149 20.72 20.48 -5.35
C GLN A 149 20.04 19.76 -6.53
N LYS A 150 19.01 20.37 -7.13
CA LYS A 150 18.19 19.76 -8.20
C LYS A 150 17.73 18.35 -7.85
N LEU A 151 17.18 18.19 -6.65
CA LEU A 151 16.79 16.86 -6.18
C LEU A 151 15.52 16.39 -6.87
N ASN A 152 15.59 15.22 -7.51
CA ASN A 152 14.42 14.54 -8.03
C ASN A 152 13.82 13.66 -6.95
N ILE A 153 12.65 14.04 -6.45
CA ILE A 153 11.98 13.35 -5.35
C ILE A 153 10.61 12.91 -5.84
N LEU A 154 10.33 11.62 -5.71
CA LEU A 154 9.02 11.02 -5.94
C LEU A 154 8.49 10.51 -4.59
N ILE A 155 7.40 11.11 -4.12
CA ILE A 155 6.77 10.70 -2.86
C ILE A 155 5.61 9.76 -3.14
N ILE A 156 5.66 8.55 -2.59
CA ILE A 156 4.61 7.55 -2.67
C ILE A 156 3.75 7.62 -1.41
N VAL A 157 2.54 8.14 -1.54
CA VAL A 157 1.56 8.22 -0.44
C VAL A 157 0.35 7.35 -0.72
N PRO A 158 -0.26 6.73 0.31
CA PRO A 158 -1.50 5.99 0.11
C PRO A 158 -2.65 6.95 -0.17
N ALA A 159 -3.58 6.52 -1.02
CA ALA A 159 -4.85 7.21 -1.17
C ALA A 159 -5.79 7.01 0.02
N TYR A 160 -5.72 5.84 0.69
CA TYR A 160 -6.59 5.46 1.80
C TYR A 160 -5.77 4.97 3.01
N LEU A 161 -6.09 5.51 4.18
CA LEU A 161 -5.32 5.33 5.41
C LEU A 161 -5.60 4.00 6.12
N ASP A 162 -6.86 3.56 6.17
CA ASP A 162 -7.29 2.34 6.88
C ASP A 162 -6.60 1.08 6.37
N ALA A 163 -6.40 1.01 5.04
CA ALA A 163 -5.75 -0.12 4.38
C ALA A 163 -4.24 -0.17 4.64
N LEU A 164 -3.60 0.99 4.79
CA LEU A 164 -2.18 1.10 5.15
C LEU A 164 -1.95 0.57 6.56
N VAL A 165 -2.80 0.96 7.50
CA VAL A 165 -2.68 0.64 8.93
C VAL A 165 -2.72 -0.87 9.17
N GLU A 166 -3.60 -1.60 8.49
CA GLU A 166 -3.64 -3.06 8.61
C GLU A 166 -2.37 -3.75 8.10
N ARG A 167 -1.76 -3.23 7.03
CA ARG A 167 -0.48 -3.76 6.50
C ARG A 167 0.68 -3.40 7.41
N MET A 168 0.72 -2.15 7.88
CA MET A 168 1.73 -1.71 8.85
C MET A 168 1.70 -2.59 10.08
N LYS A 169 0.53 -2.84 10.69
CA LYS A 169 0.39 -3.74 11.85
C LYS A 169 1.00 -5.15 11.62
N LYS A 170 0.95 -5.69 10.41
CA LYS A 170 1.55 -7.01 10.09
C LYS A 170 3.08 -6.97 10.03
N ARG A 171 3.68 -5.91 9.49
CA ARG A 171 5.14 -5.74 9.38
C ARG A 171 5.78 -5.23 10.68
N ASN A 172 5.10 -4.30 11.35
CA ASN A 172 5.57 -3.61 12.54
C ASN A 172 5.62 -4.49 13.80
N ALA A 173 4.94 -5.63 13.80
CA ALA A 173 4.98 -6.61 14.88
C ALA A 173 6.40 -7.15 15.19
N ILE A 174 7.40 -6.88 14.33
CA ILE A 174 8.77 -7.38 14.48
C ILE A 174 9.74 -6.30 14.99
N TYR A 175 9.50 -5.01 14.72
CA TYR A 175 10.49 -3.94 15.00
C TYR A 175 9.94 -2.70 15.72
N ASP A 176 8.67 -2.33 15.54
CA ASP A 176 8.16 -1.01 15.92
C ASP A 176 6.62 -1.04 16.06
N ASP A 177 6.02 -1.14 17.26
CA ASP A 177 4.55 -1.26 17.46
C ASP A 177 3.80 0.09 17.26
N TYR A 178 3.90 0.67 16.07
CA TYR A 178 3.18 1.88 15.72
C TYR A 178 1.89 1.56 14.98
N GLY A 179 0.78 1.79 15.69
CA GLY A 179 -0.57 1.61 15.17
C GLY A 179 -1.06 2.73 14.26
N GLU A 180 -2.39 2.80 14.10
CA GLU A 180 -3.12 3.78 13.28
C GLU A 180 -2.70 5.25 13.47
N PRO A 181 -2.44 5.74 14.69
CA PRO A 181 -2.09 7.15 14.90
C PRO A 181 -0.80 7.55 14.17
N TYR A 182 0.24 6.70 14.19
CA TYR A 182 1.51 6.99 13.54
C TYR A 182 1.38 7.10 12.03
N ALA A 183 0.74 6.10 11.40
CA ALA A 183 0.51 6.08 9.96
C ALA A 183 -0.29 7.31 9.51
N SER A 184 -1.26 7.71 10.33
CA SER A 184 -2.10 8.90 10.11
C SER A 184 -1.28 10.18 10.13
N VAL A 185 -0.49 10.39 11.18
CA VAL A 185 0.38 11.56 11.32
C VAL A 185 1.43 11.59 10.21
N GLN A 186 2.06 10.44 9.90
CA GLN A 186 3.03 10.33 8.82
C GLN A 186 2.45 10.75 7.47
N ASN A 187 1.26 10.24 7.10
CA ASN A 187 0.60 10.59 5.84
C ASN A 187 0.28 12.09 5.75
N VAL A 188 -0.16 12.71 6.85
CA VAL A 188 -0.44 14.16 6.90
C VAL A 188 0.83 14.97 6.59
N PHE A 189 1.96 14.65 7.24
CA PHE A 189 3.21 15.38 7.02
C PHE A 189 3.79 15.19 5.61
N TYR A 190 3.81 13.97 5.08
CA TYR A 190 4.29 13.75 3.71
C TYR A 190 3.41 14.46 2.68
N ARG A 191 2.08 14.46 2.86
CA ARG A 191 1.16 15.24 1.98
C ARG A 191 1.42 16.73 2.08
N LYS A 192 1.61 17.26 3.30
CA LYS A 192 1.92 18.68 3.51
C LYS A 192 3.27 19.05 2.88
N PHE A 193 4.26 18.15 2.94
CA PHE A 193 5.55 18.34 2.29
C PHE A 193 5.40 18.45 0.77
N CYS A 194 4.63 17.54 0.15
CA CYS A 194 4.37 17.58 -1.29
C CYS A 194 3.72 18.92 -1.69
N GLU A 195 2.71 19.36 -0.94
CA GLU A 195 2.00 20.63 -1.15
C GLU A 195 2.94 21.83 -1.03
N VAL A 196 3.69 21.94 0.06
CA VAL A 196 4.50 23.13 0.36
C VAL A 196 5.74 23.20 -0.51
N CYS A 197 6.41 22.07 -0.75
CA CYS A 197 7.65 22.02 -1.51
C CYS A 197 7.45 21.83 -3.01
N ASN A 198 6.19 21.72 -3.48
CA ASN A 198 5.85 21.42 -4.87
C ASN A 198 6.62 20.18 -5.38
N VAL A 199 6.66 19.14 -4.56
CA VAL A 199 7.32 17.87 -4.86
C VAL A 199 6.31 16.92 -5.49
N GLU A 200 6.72 16.24 -6.56
CA GLU A 200 5.89 15.26 -7.24
C GLU A 200 5.56 14.09 -6.30
N PHE A 201 4.29 13.70 -6.30
CA PHE A 201 3.84 12.57 -5.53
C PHE A 201 2.93 11.67 -6.35
N ALA A 202 3.07 10.37 -6.14
CA ALA A 202 2.10 9.39 -6.59
C ALA A 202 1.19 9.03 -5.42
N GLN A 203 -0.11 9.26 -5.61
CA GLN A 203 -1.12 8.62 -4.79
C GLN A 203 -1.35 7.23 -5.34
N VAL A 204 -1.14 6.23 -4.49
CA VAL A 204 -1.41 4.85 -4.85
C VAL A 204 -2.61 4.36 -4.05
N ASP A 205 -3.64 3.99 -4.79
CA ASP A 205 -4.83 3.38 -4.24
C ASP A 205 -4.47 2.01 -3.63
N ASP A 206 -5.05 1.71 -2.47
CA ASP A 206 -5.22 0.30 -2.11
C ASP A 206 -6.06 -0.30 -3.24
N PRO A 207 -5.65 -1.41 -3.88
CA PRO A 207 -6.41 -2.05 -4.94
C PRO A 207 -7.71 -2.68 -4.40
N SER A 208 -8.27 -2.22 -3.28
CA SER A 208 -9.57 -2.60 -2.80
C SER A 208 -10.62 -1.58 -3.22
N LEU A 209 -11.62 -2.03 -3.98
CA LEU A 209 -12.73 -1.20 -4.47
C LEU A 209 -13.65 -0.64 -3.35
N VAL A 210 -13.46 -1.08 -2.10
CA VAL A 210 -14.40 -0.87 -0.99
C VAL A 210 -13.64 -0.59 0.33
N PRO A 211 -12.84 0.48 0.42
CA PRO A 211 -12.08 0.76 1.63
C PRO A 211 -13.01 1.03 2.82
N GLY A 212 -12.66 0.48 3.99
CA GLY A 212 -13.28 0.82 5.29
C GLY A 212 -14.64 0.16 5.59
N LEU A 213 -15.28 -0.55 4.65
CA LEU A 213 -16.56 -1.21 4.93
C LEU A 213 -16.35 -2.41 5.84
N LYS A 214 -17.10 -2.49 6.93
CA LYS A 214 -17.15 -3.65 7.83
C LYS A 214 -18.58 -4.15 7.91
N ILE A 215 -18.76 -5.47 8.02
CA ILE A 215 -20.08 -6.09 8.17
C ILE A 215 -20.04 -7.15 9.27
N GLN A 216 -21.18 -7.36 9.91
CA GLN A 216 -21.42 -8.51 10.78
C GLN A 216 -22.54 -9.32 10.15
N LEU A 217 -22.21 -10.52 9.68
CA LEU A 217 -23.20 -11.43 9.09
C LEU A 217 -23.84 -12.30 10.17
N LYS A 218 -25.04 -12.82 9.86
CA LYS A 218 -25.71 -13.79 10.73
C LYS A 218 -24.92 -15.11 10.73
N SER A 219 -24.79 -15.74 11.89
CA SER A 219 -24.20 -17.09 11.98
C SER A 219 -24.93 -18.09 11.06
N GLY A 220 -24.18 -18.99 10.44
CA GLY A 220 -24.68 -19.92 9.42
C GLY A 220 -24.83 -19.33 8.02
N THR A 221 -24.32 -18.11 7.81
CA THR A 221 -24.24 -17.47 6.47
C THR A 221 -22.82 -17.05 6.14
N TYR A 222 -22.53 -16.90 4.86
CA TYR A 222 -21.34 -16.23 4.36
C TYR A 222 -21.74 -15.15 3.36
N GLY A 223 -20.88 -14.16 3.20
CA GLY A 223 -21.01 -13.13 2.18
C GLY A 223 -20.14 -13.48 0.99
N MET A 224 -20.70 -13.57 -0.21
CA MET A 224 -19.97 -13.69 -1.46
C MET A 224 -19.91 -12.35 -2.16
N LEU A 225 -18.72 -11.80 -2.25
CA LEU A 225 -18.45 -10.57 -2.98
C LEU A 225 -18.16 -10.90 -4.45
N VAL A 226 -18.93 -10.33 -5.38
CA VAL A 226 -18.79 -10.59 -6.82
C VAL A 226 -18.84 -9.32 -7.67
N SER A 227 -18.26 -9.40 -8.87
CA SER A 227 -18.28 -8.34 -9.87
C SER A 227 -19.69 -7.97 -10.31
N ARG A 228 -19.94 -6.69 -10.57
CA ARG A 228 -21.07 -6.31 -11.43
C ARG A 228 -20.65 -6.36 -12.89
N PHE A 229 -21.57 -6.73 -13.77
CA PHE A 229 -21.32 -6.88 -15.22
C PHE A 229 -20.63 -5.66 -15.87
N LYS A 230 -20.88 -4.44 -15.37
CA LYS A 230 -20.21 -3.22 -15.86
C LYS A 230 -18.69 -3.30 -15.73
N LEU A 231 -18.15 -3.81 -14.61
CA LEU A 231 -16.70 -3.96 -14.44
C LEU A 231 -16.12 -4.97 -15.43
N LEU A 232 -16.82 -6.08 -15.66
CA LEU A 232 -16.41 -7.07 -16.66
C LEU A 232 -16.34 -6.47 -18.08
N LYS A 233 -17.30 -5.60 -18.46
CA LYS A 233 -17.25 -4.86 -19.73
C LYS A 233 -16.07 -3.89 -19.84
N MET A 234 -15.53 -3.46 -18.71
CA MET A 234 -14.39 -2.56 -18.63
C MET A 234 -13.07 -3.35 -18.55
N ASN A 235 -13.07 -4.67 -18.81
CA ASN A 235 -11.93 -5.57 -18.59
C ASN A 235 -11.35 -5.47 -17.17
N ILE A 236 -12.23 -5.27 -16.18
CA ILE A 236 -11.89 -5.33 -14.75
C ILE A 236 -12.49 -6.61 -14.19
N ILE A 237 -11.62 -7.54 -13.80
CA ILE A 237 -12.00 -8.81 -13.20
C ILE A 237 -11.98 -8.65 -11.70
N VAL A 238 -13.12 -8.86 -11.04
CA VAL A 238 -13.17 -8.95 -9.57
C VAL A 238 -13.09 -10.42 -9.19
N PHE A 239 -12.10 -10.76 -8.37
CA PHE A 239 -11.97 -12.11 -7.82
C PHE A 239 -13.08 -12.32 -6.78
N PRO A 240 -13.82 -13.45 -6.83
CA PRO A 240 -14.81 -13.77 -5.82
C PRO A 240 -14.17 -13.81 -4.43
N GLY A 241 -14.78 -13.12 -3.47
CA GLY A 241 -14.34 -13.12 -2.07
C GLY A 241 -15.40 -13.73 -1.16
N ILE A 242 -15.02 -14.71 -0.34
CA ILE A 242 -15.85 -15.23 0.74
C ILE A 242 -15.58 -14.42 2.00
N ILE A 243 -16.65 -13.92 2.62
CA ILE A 243 -16.63 -13.15 3.86
C ILE A 243 -17.32 -14.00 4.91
N ASP A 244 -16.53 -14.49 5.87
CA ASP A 244 -17.02 -15.34 6.94
C ASP A 244 -17.89 -14.57 7.95
N SER A 245 -18.81 -15.26 8.62
CA SER A 245 -19.74 -14.61 9.57
C SER A 245 -19.08 -14.04 10.83
N ASP A 246 -17.89 -14.54 11.16
CA ASP A 246 -17.07 -14.09 12.28
C ASP A 246 -16.00 -13.06 11.86
N TYR A 247 -15.86 -12.76 10.57
CA TYR A 247 -14.97 -11.71 10.10
C TYR A 247 -15.43 -10.33 10.59
N ARG A 248 -14.50 -9.53 11.13
CA ARG A 248 -14.74 -8.16 11.64
C ARG A 248 -13.80 -7.10 11.05
N GLY A 249 -12.89 -7.52 10.17
CA GLY A 249 -11.99 -6.62 9.46
C GLY A 249 -12.69 -5.83 8.36
N SER A 250 -11.94 -4.94 7.71
CA SER A 250 -12.46 -4.23 6.54
C SER A 250 -12.57 -5.17 5.34
N ILE A 251 -13.73 -5.20 4.69
CA ILE A 251 -13.96 -5.96 3.46
C ILE A 251 -13.03 -5.45 2.38
N LYS A 252 -12.26 -6.36 1.79
CA LYS A 252 -11.40 -6.07 0.64
C LYS A 252 -11.99 -6.68 -0.61
N VAL A 253 -11.90 -5.94 -1.70
CA VAL A 253 -12.24 -6.43 -3.03
C VAL A 253 -10.96 -6.63 -3.79
N PHE A 254 -10.67 -7.87 -4.16
CA PHE A 254 -9.55 -8.11 -5.04
C PHE A 254 -10.02 -8.00 -6.47
N PHE A 255 -9.29 -7.23 -7.27
CA PHE A 255 -9.54 -7.12 -8.69
C PHE A 255 -8.24 -7.13 -9.48
N ARG A 256 -8.38 -7.36 -10.78
CA ARG A 256 -7.33 -7.18 -11.78
C ARG A 256 -7.87 -6.29 -12.89
N ASN A 257 -7.12 -5.25 -13.22
CA ASN A 257 -7.33 -4.46 -14.42
C ASN A 257 -6.56 -5.12 -15.58
N ASP A 258 -7.26 -5.67 -16.57
CA ASP A 258 -6.66 -6.32 -17.74
C ASP A 258 -6.46 -5.36 -18.92
N ASN A 259 -6.57 -4.05 -18.68
CA ASN A 259 -6.25 -3.03 -19.67
C ASN A 259 -4.78 -2.62 -19.56
N GLN A 260 -4.23 -2.08 -20.65
CA GLN A 260 -2.89 -1.51 -20.68
C GLN A 260 -2.79 -0.18 -19.92
N THR A 261 -3.94 0.44 -19.63
CA THR A 261 -4.04 1.75 -19.00
C THR A 261 -4.95 1.70 -17.78
N ALA A 262 -4.76 2.64 -16.86
CA ALA A 262 -5.65 2.84 -15.74
C ALA A 262 -7.08 3.12 -16.22
N ILE A 263 -8.07 2.62 -15.47
CA ILE A 263 -9.49 2.88 -15.75
C ILE A 263 -10.11 3.67 -14.60
N LYS A 264 -10.80 4.74 -14.96
CA LYS A 264 -11.50 5.62 -14.03
C LYS A 264 -12.91 5.09 -13.72
N LEU A 265 -13.19 4.86 -12.45
CA LEU A 265 -14.54 4.55 -11.98
C LEU A 265 -15.26 5.82 -11.51
N GLU A 266 -16.43 6.06 -12.08
CA GLU A 266 -17.26 7.22 -11.74
C GLU A 266 -17.86 7.11 -10.34
N LYS A 267 -17.79 8.23 -9.60
CA LYS A 267 -18.48 8.38 -8.32
C LYS A 267 -19.95 8.00 -8.45
N GLY A 268 -20.45 7.34 -7.42
CA GLY A 268 -21.86 7.02 -7.35
C GLY A 268 -22.31 5.85 -8.23
N LYS A 269 -21.41 5.19 -8.96
CA LYS A 269 -21.71 3.94 -9.65
C LYS A 269 -21.47 2.75 -8.71
N TYR A 270 -22.26 1.70 -8.92
CA TYR A 270 -22.11 0.45 -8.20
C TYR A 270 -21.16 -0.46 -8.97
N CYS A 271 -20.08 -0.91 -8.33
CA CYS A 271 -19.00 -1.66 -8.98
C CYS A 271 -18.99 -3.14 -8.57
N VAL A 272 -19.37 -3.44 -7.33
CA VAL A 272 -19.46 -4.81 -6.80
C VAL A 272 -20.76 -5.03 -6.04
N GLN A 273 -21.09 -6.30 -5.84
CA GLN A 273 -22.25 -6.70 -5.07
C GLN A 273 -21.90 -7.82 -4.09
N LEU A 274 -22.53 -7.76 -2.92
CA LEU A 274 -22.44 -8.77 -1.88
C LEU A 274 -23.72 -9.62 -1.95
N ILE A 275 -23.55 -10.93 -2.04
CA ILE A 275 -24.62 -11.92 -1.97
C ILE A 275 -24.46 -12.65 -0.64
N ILE A 276 -25.49 -12.64 0.21
CA ILE A 276 -25.45 -13.37 1.48
C ILE A 276 -26.13 -14.71 1.28
N GLN A 277 -25.44 -15.81 1.58
CA GLN A 277 -25.95 -17.16 1.37
C GLN A 277 -25.81 -17.99 2.64
N PRO A 278 -26.78 -18.86 2.97
CA PRO A 278 -26.58 -19.88 3.98
C PRO A 278 -25.53 -20.89 3.50
N TYR A 279 -24.78 -21.49 4.43
CA TYR A 279 -23.91 -22.62 4.14
C TYR A 279 -24.21 -23.81 5.05
N ALA A 280 -23.90 -25.01 4.58
CA ALA A 280 -23.97 -26.21 5.41
C ALA A 280 -22.73 -26.29 6.30
N SER A 281 -22.94 -26.47 7.60
CA SER A 281 -21.85 -26.66 8.57
C SER A 281 -21.00 -27.88 8.20
N THR A 282 -19.69 -27.79 8.42
CA THR A 282 -18.75 -28.90 8.25
C THR A 282 -19.08 -30.11 9.13
N ALA A 283 -19.86 -29.92 10.20
CA ALA A 283 -20.41 -31.02 11.00
C ALA A 283 -21.29 -32.01 10.20
N ALA A 284 -21.77 -31.62 9.01
CA ALA A 284 -22.50 -32.49 8.10
C ALA A 284 -21.58 -33.34 7.20
N ILE A 285 -20.26 -33.16 7.25
CA ILE A 285 -19.30 -33.92 6.43
C ILE A 285 -18.94 -35.22 7.17
N ARG A 286 -19.20 -36.37 6.53
CA ARG A 286 -18.77 -37.68 7.03
C ARG A 286 -17.54 -38.16 6.27
N GLN A 287 -16.41 -38.29 6.96
CA GLN A 287 -15.25 -38.97 6.40
C GLN A 287 -15.56 -40.47 6.26
N VAL A 288 -15.18 -41.05 5.12
CA VAL A 288 -15.27 -42.49 4.86
C VAL A 288 -13.87 -43.07 4.68
N ALA A 289 -13.72 -44.38 4.91
CA ALA A 289 -12.45 -45.06 4.68
C ALA A 289 -12.09 -45.01 3.18
N ALA A 290 -10.79 -45.03 2.87
CA ALA A 290 -10.31 -44.85 1.49
C ALA A 290 -10.80 -45.93 0.52
N ASP A 291 -11.14 -47.11 1.03
CA ASP A 291 -11.68 -48.28 0.33
C ASP A 291 -13.23 -48.34 0.30
N SER A 292 -13.90 -47.37 0.92
CA SER A 292 -15.36 -47.31 0.95
C SER A 292 -15.92 -46.91 -0.42
N MET A 293 -16.90 -47.67 -0.92
CA MET A 293 -17.63 -47.32 -2.15
C MET A 293 -18.60 -46.16 -1.88
N LEU A 294 -18.44 -45.06 -2.62
CA LEU A 294 -19.45 -44.00 -2.71
C LEU A 294 -20.58 -44.43 -3.66
N SER A 295 -21.74 -43.80 -3.54
CA SER A 295 -22.85 -44.05 -4.46
C SER A 295 -22.44 -43.71 -5.90
N HIS A 296 -22.82 -44.59 -6.82
CA HIS A 296 -22.54 -44.40 -8.24
C HIS A 296 -23.34 -43.20 -8.79
N THR A 297 -22.69 -42.38 -9.62
CA THR A 297 -23.36 -41.32 -10.40
C THR A 297 -23.02 -41.48 -11.86
N VAL A 298 -23.90 -41.02 -12.77
CA VAL A 298 -23.66 -41.07 -14.22
C VAL A 298 -22.37 -40.35 -14.62
N ARG A 299 -21.96 -39.32 -13.87
CA ARG A 299 -20.70 -38.58 -14.11
C ARG A 299 -19.45 -39.36 -13.67
N GLY A 300 -19.57 -40.25 -12.69
CA GLY A 300 -18.44 -40.99 -12.12
C GLY A 300 -17.28 -40.07 -11.72
N SER A 301 -16.08 -40.42 -12.17
CA SER A 301 -14.84 -39.63 -11.96
C SER A 301 -14.59 -38.57 -13.03
N GLY A 302 -15.53 -38.31 -13.94
CA GLY A 302 -15.39 -37.29 -14.98
C GLY A 302 -15.29 -35.88 -14.40
N GLY A 303 -14.22 -35.17 -14.74
CA GLY A 303 -13.97 -33.75 -14.43
C GLY A 303 -13.48 -32.97 -15.66
N PHE A 304 -13.12 -31.69 -15.51
CA PHE A 304 -12.35 -30.89 -16.50
C PHE A 304 -12.75 -31.05 -17.99
N GLY A 305 -13.97 -30.65 -18.37
CA GLY A 305 -14.39 -30.73 -19.78
C GLY A 305 -14.77 -32.13 -20.27
N SER A 306 -14.90 -33.12 -19.37
CA SER A 306 -15.40 -34.48 -19.69
C SER A 306 -16.79 -34.54 -20.34
N THR A 307 -17.50 -33.42 -20.40
CA THR A 307 -18.79 -33.27 -21.09
C THR A 307 -18.67 -32.64 -22.48
N ASP A 308 -17.50 -32.16 -22.88
CA ASP A 308 -17.27 -31.44 -24.15
C ASP A 308 -16.93 -32.39 -25.30
N VAL A 309 -17.41 -33.64 -25.22
CA VAL A 309 -17.22 -34.64 -26.27
C VAL A 309 -18.23 -34.35 -27.40
N ASN A 310 -17.75 -33.63 -28.41
CA ASN A 310 -18.41 -33.23 -29.67
C ASN A 310 -19.40 -32.05 -29.59
N ARG A 311 -18.90 -30.85 -29.90
CA ARG A 311 -19.65 -29.79 -30.60
C ARG A 311 -18.76 -29.06 -31.58
#